data_AF-A0AAD3A4F7-F1
#
_entry.id   AF-A0AAD3A4F7-F1
#
_cell.length_a   1.000
_cell.length_b   1.000
_cell.length_c   1.000
_cell.angle_alpha   90.00
_cell.angle_beta   90.00
_cell.angle_gamma   90.00
#
_symmetry.space_group_name_H-M   'P 1'
#
loop_
_entity.id
_entity.type
_entity.pdbx_description
1 polymer ?
#
loop_
_entity_poly.entity_id
_entity_poly.type
_entity_poly.pdbx_seq_one_letter_code
_entity_poly.pdbx_strand_id
1 'polypeptide(L)'
;MKEKENIQKIIIAMIQTVVVYFSASLTLTLITPNFKSNKDLLFVLLIHYIVFYLSDFYRDFWSRGYLEEFKMVLKYSFYYIFISSSLFFIPKLSN
;
A
#
# COMPACT_ATOMS: atom_id res chain seq x y z
N MET A 1 23.34 -13.50 2.79
CA MET A 1 22.36 -13.31 1.69
C MET A 1 20.98 -12.88 2.21
N LYS A 2 20.32 -13.66 3.08
CA LYS A 2 18.99 -13.33 3.63
C LYS A 2 18.92 -12.00 4.39
N GLU A 3 19.98 -11.64 5.13
CA GLU A 3 20.02 -10.38 5.89
C GLU A 3 20.01 -9.14 4.98
N LYS A 4 20.79 -9.16 3.89
CA LYS A 4 20.82 -8.08 2.89
C LYS A 4 19.45 -7.90 2.22
N GLU A 5 18.77 -8.99 1.91
CA GLU A 5 17.43 -8.99 1.33
C GLU A 5 16.40 -8.41 2.32
N ASN A 6 16.49 -8.78 3.60
CA ASN A 6 15.62 -8.23 4.65
C ASN A 6 15.83 -6.72 4.84
N ILE A 7 17.08 -6.25 4.83
CA ILE A 7 17.40 -4.82 4.93
C ILE A 7 16.82 -4.07 3.72
N GLN A 8 17.03 -4.60 2.50
CA GLN A 8 16.45 -4.00 1.29
C GLN A 8 14.92 -3.93 1.36
N LYS A 9 14.28 -5.00 1.81
CA LYS A 9 12.83 -5.04 2.00
C LYS A 9 12.33 -3.95 2.94
N ILE A 10 13.01 -3.75 4.08
CA ILE A 10 12.67 -2.68 5.04
C ILE A 10 12.87 -1.30 4.40
N ILE A 11 13.98 -1.07 3.71
CA ILE A 11 14.26 0.20 3.03
C ILE A 11 13.17 0.53 2.01
N ILE A 12 12.78 -0.44 1.17
CA ILE A 12 11.75 -0.25 0.16
C ILE A 12 10.40 0.02 0.84
N ALA A 13 10.06 -0.73 1.90
CA ALA A 13 8.83 -0.50 2.67
C ALA A 13 8.78 0.92 3.25
N MET A 14 9.89 1.43 3.79
CA MET A 14 9.98 2.80 4.32
C MET A 14 9.76 3.84 3.22
N ILE A 15 10.46 3.70 2.08
CA ILE A 15 10.33 4.63 0.95
C ILE A 15 8.89 4.65 0.43
N GLN A 16 8.30 3.47 0.18
CA GLN A 16 6.93 3.36 -0.33
C GLN A 16 5.89 3.90 0.67
N THR A 17 6.10 3.67 1.98
CA THR A 17 5.22 4.20 3.03
C THR A 17 5.25 5.73 3.03
N VAL A 18 6.42 6.36 2.87
CA VAL A 18 6.54 7.82 2.78
C VAL A 18 5.78 8.37 1.56
N VAL A 19 5.92 7.71 0.40
CA VAL A 19 5.20 8.09 -0.82
C VAL A 19 3.68 8.00 -0.61
N VAL A 20 3.18 6.89 -0.06
CA VAL A 20 1.74 6.71 0.20
C VAL A 20 1.23 7.70 1.24
N TYR A 21 1.98 7.94 2.32
CA TYR A 21 1.64 8.95 3.32
C TYR A 21 1.49 10.33 2.68
N PHE A 22 2.45 10.72 1.83
CA PHE A 22 2.43 12.00 1.13
C PHE A 22 1.22 12.09 0.19
N SER A 23 0.98 11.08 -0.64
CA SER A 23 -0.16 11.06 -1.56
C SER A 23 -1.52 11.09 -0.83
N ALA A 24 -1.65 10.35 0.27
CA ALA A 24 -2.86 10.35 1.08
C ALA A 24 -3.09 11.70 1.77
N SER A 25 -2.02 12.30 2.32
CA SER A 25 -2.08 13.63 2.95
C SER A 25 -2.42 14.74 1.94
N LEU A 26 -1.88 14.64 0.72
CA LEU A 26 -2.20 15.56 -0.37
C LEU A 26 -3.67 15.43 -0.79
N THR A 27 -4.16 14.19 -0.94
CA THR A 27 -5.56 13.89 -1.27
C THR A 27 -6.52 14.44 -0.21
N LEU A 28 -6.17 14.25 1.07
CA LEU A 28 -6.87 14.80 2.23
C LEU A 28 -6.97 16.33 2.15
N THR A 29 -5.87 17.00 1.79
CA THR A 29 -5.80 18.47 1.74
C THR A 29 -6.54 19.07 0.55
N LEU A 30 -6.49 18.42 -0.63
CA LEU A 30 -6.95 19.00 -1.90
C LEU A 30 -8.36 18.58 -2.32
N ILE A 31 -8.79 17.36 -2.01
CA ILE A 31 -9.95 16.76 -2.70
C ILE A 31 -11.17 16.66 -1.78
N THR A 32 -10.97 16.41 -0.48
CA THR A 32 -12.09 15.94 0.35
C THR A 32 -12.15 16.68 1.69
N PRO A 33 -13.06 17.66 1.87
CA PRO A 33 -13.33 18.26 3.18
C PRO A 33 -13.94 17.26 4.21
N ASN A 34 -14.28 16.04 3.77
CA ASN A 34 -14.89 14.97 4.58
C ASN A 34 -13.92 13.84 5.00
N PHE A 35 -12.70 13.80 4.46
CA PHE A 35 -11.63 12.98 5.04
C PHE A 35 -11.18 13.79 6.26
N LYS A 36 -11.72 13.49 7.44
CA LYS A 36 -11.66 14.41 8.60
C LYS A 36 -10.75 13.90 9.71
N SER A 37 -10.15 12.73 9.58
CA SER A 37 -9.48 12.08 10.70
C SER A 37 -8.14 11.45 10.35
N ASN A 38 -7.18 11.60 11.27
CA ASN A 38 -5.94 10.82 11.32
C ASN A 38 -6.21 9.29 11.26
N LYS A 39 -7.43 8.84 11.63
CA LYS A 39 -7.87 7.44 11.51
C LYS A 39 -7.95 6.96 10.06
N ASP A 40 -8.41 7.80 9.14
CA ASP A 40 -8.56 7.42 7.73
C ASP A 40 -7.18 7.25 7.08
N LEU A 41 -6.24 8.15 7.43
CA LEU A 41 -4.84 8.06 7.01
C LEU A 41 -4.17 6.79 7.56
N LEU A 42 -4.38 6.48 8.85
CA LEU A 42 -3.87 5.25 9.46
C LEU A 42 -4.42 4.01 8.75
N PHE A 43 -5.70 4.01 8.38
CA PHE A 43 -6.33 2.89 7.68
C PHE A 43 -5.72 2.67 6.28
N VAL A 44 -5.49 3.75 5.53
CA VAL A 44 -4.78 3.69 4.23
C VAL A 44 -3.37 3.12 4.39
N LEU A 45 -2.62 3.58 5.40
CA LEU A 45 -1.27 3.08 5.68
C LEU A 45 -1.25 1.60 6.08
N LEU A 46 -2.21 1.14 6.88
CA LEU A 46 -2.33 -0.26 7.29
C LEU A 46 -2.62 -1.16 6.09
N ILE A 47 -3.59 -0.79 5.25
CA ILE A 47 -3.90 -1.55 4.03
C ILE A 47 -2.68 -1.56 3.11
N HIS A 48 -2.02 -0.42 2.90
CA HIS A 48 -0.80 -0.34 2.11
C HIS A 48 0.26 -1.33 2.60
N TYR A 49 0.52 -1.36 3.91
CA TYR A 49 1.53 -2.26 4.47
C TYR A 49 1.16 -3.73 4.24
N ILE A 50 -0.08 -4.14 4.51
CA ILE A 50 -0.53 -5.52 4.26
C ILE A 50 -0.35 -5.89 2.79
N VAL A 51 -0.81 -5.03 1.89
CA VAL A 51 -0.76 -5.27 0.44
C VAL A 51 0.67 -5.31 -0.08
N PHE A 52 1.55 -4.44 0.42
CA PHE A 52 2.96 -4.39 0.03
C PHE A 52 3.66 -5.74 0.27
N TYR A 53 3.40 -6.36 1.43
CA TYR A 53 3.96 -7.68 1.76
C TYR A 53 3.25 -8.80 0.99
N LEU A 54 1.92 -8.76 0.87
CA LEU A 54 1.15 -9.80 0.17
C LEU A 54 1.46 -9.85 -1.34
N SER A 55 1.76 -8.70 -1.93
CA SER A 55 2.09 -8.59 -3.35
C SER A 55 3.55 -8.92 -3.66
N ASP A 56 4.41 -9.13 -2.66
CA ASP A 56 5.87 -9.22 -2.81
C ASP A 56 6.44 -8.01 -3.56
N PHE A 57 5.90 -6.81 -3.34
CA PHE A 57 6.23 -5.63 -4.14
C PHE A 57 7.72 -5.26 -4.10
N TYR A 58 8.42 -5.64 -3.04
CA TYR A 58 9.85 -5.44 -2.84
C TYR A 58 10.76 -6.33 -3.71
N ARG A 59 10.25 -7.43 -4.27
CA ARG A 59 11.06 -8.49 -4.88
C ARG A 59 11.77 -8.01 -6.16
N ASP A 60 13.09 -7.93 -6.17
CA ASP A 60 13.87 -7.43 -7.31
C ASP A 60 13.64 -5.94 -7.62
N PHE A 61 13.13 -5.15 -6.67
CA PHE A 61 12.72 -3.75 -6.87
C PHE A 61 13.74 -2.89 -7.63
N TRP A 62 15.03 -3.03 -7.31
CA TRP A 62 16.10 -2.24 -7.92
C TRP A 62 16.58 -2.75 -9.28
N SER A 63 16.19 -3.95 -9.69
CA SER A 63 16.66 -4.61 -10.91
C SER A 63 15.56 -4.93 -11.92
N ARG A 64 14.29 -4.64 -11.60
CA ARG A 64 13.15 -4.86 -12.50
C ARG A 64 13.11 -3.84 -13.64
N GLY A 65 12.80 -4.33 -14.84
CA GLY A 65 12.48 -3.47 -15.99
C GLY A 65 11.02 -3.00 -15.97
N TYR A 66 10.68 -2.05 -16.85
CA TYR A 66 9.36 -1.40 -16.87
C TYR A 66 8.16 -2.36 -16.96
N LEU A 67 8.25 -3.43 -17.76
CA LEU A 67 7.16 -4.40 -17.89
C LEU A 67 6.90 -5.15 -16.58
N GLU A 68 7.96 -5.51 -15.86
CA GLU A 68 7.84 -6.23 -14.60
C GLU A 68 7.34 -5.32 -13.48
N GLU A 69 7.78 -4.05 -13.47
CA GLU A 69 7.23 -3.04 -12.57
C GLU A 69 5.72 -2.83 -12.81
N PHE A 70 5.30 -2.74 -14.08
CA PHE A 70 3.88 -2.65 -14.42
C PHE A 70 3.07 -3.85 -13.90
N LYS A 71 3.56 -5.08 -14.04
CA LYS A 71 2.91 -6.28 -13.47
C LYS A 71 2.83 -6.22 -11.95
N MET A 72 3.90 -5.76 -11.29
CA MET A 72 3.92 -5.62 -9.83
C MET A 72 2.90 -4.59 -9.36
N VAL A 73 2.77 -3.47 -10.06
CA VAL A 73 1.75 -2.45 -9.78
C VAL A 73 0.35 -3.01 -9.97
N LEU A 74 0.10 -3.80 -11.03
CA LEU A 74 -1.19 -4.45 -11.24
C LEU A 74 -1.50 -5.45 -10.11
N LYS A 75 -0.54 -6.29 -9.73
CA LYS A 75 -0.68 -7.27 -8.63
C LYS A 75 -0.98 -6.55 -7.31
N TYR A 76 -0.21 -5.51 -6.99
CA TYR A 76 -0.42 -4.67 -5.81
C TYR A 76 -1.82 -4.05 -5.83
N SER A 77 -2.24 -3.45 -6.95
CA SER A 77 -3.53 -2.77 -7.08
C SER A 77 -4.70 -3.74 -6.91
N PHE A 78 -4.59 -4.94 -7.49
CA PHE A 78 -5.60 -5.98 -7.35
C PHE A 78 -5.82 -6.35 -5.87
N TYR A 79 -4.73 -6.62 -5.13
CA TYR A 79 -4.83 -6.91 -3.70
C TYR A 79 -5.35 -5.73 -2.89
N TYR A 80 -4.93 -4.51 -3.22
CA TYR A 80 -5.40 -3.30 -2.54
C TYR A 80 -6.91 -3.14 -2.68
N ILE A 81 -7.44 -3.24 -3.91
CA ILE A 81 -8.88 -3.14 -4.18
C ILE A 81 -9.63 -4.27 -3.49
N PHE A 82 -9.13 -5.51 -3.58
CA PHE A 82 -9.76 -6.66 -2.97
C PHE A 82 -9.88 -6.53 -1.44
N ILE A 83 -8.78 -6.17 -0.75
CA ILE A 83 -8.76 -6.02 0.72
C ILE A 83 -9.62 -4.83 1.15
N SER A 84 -9.44 -3.67 0.52
CA SER A 84 -10.20 -2.46 0.87
C SER A 84 -11.71 -2.65 0.67
N SER A 85 -12.12 -3.29 -0.43
CA SER A 85 -13.53 -3.62 -0.69
C SER A 85 -14.06 -4.61 0.33
N SER A 86 -13.32 -5.68 0.64
CA SER A 86 -13.73 -6.68 1.63
C SER A 86 -13.97 -6.05 3.00
N LEU A 87 -13.07 -5.17 3.45
CA LEU A 87 -13.21 -4.46 4.73
C LEU A 87 -14.45 -3.56 4.78
N PHE A 88 -14.89 -3.03 3.64
CA PHE A 88 -16.12 -2.24 3.54
C PHE A 88 -17.39 -3.09 3.75
N PHE A 89 -17.34 -4.39 3.44
CA PHE A 89 -18.49 -5.29 3.57
C PHE A 89 -18.58 -6.01 4.93
N ILE A 90 -17.48 -6.15 5.67
CA ILE A 90 -17.46 -6.84 6.98
C ILE A 90 -18.50 -6.29 7.98
N PRO A 91 -18.62 -4.95 8.20
CA PRO A 91 -19.63 -4.41 9.11
C PRO A 91 -21.07 -4.71 8.69
N LYS A 92 -21.30 -4.97 7.39
CA LYS A 92 -22.62 -5.19 6.78
C LYS A 92 -23.09 -6.65 6.87
N LEU A 93 -22.19 -7.58 7.18
CA LEU A 93 -22.47 -9.01 7.39
C LEU A 93 -22.84 -9.35 8.85
N SER A 94 -22.62 -8.42 9.78
CA SER A 94 -22.85 -8.59 11.22
C SER A 94 -24.23 -8.08 11.70
N ASN A 95 -25.07 -7.58 10.79
CA ASN A 95 -26.45 -7.15 11.00
C ASN A 95 -27.40 -8.08 10.25
#